data_AF-A0A969JWT9-F1
#
_entry.id   AF-A0A969JWT9-F1
#
_cell.length_a   1.000
_cell.length_b   1.000
_cell.length_c   1.000
_cell.angle_alpha   90.00
_cell.angle_beta   90.00
_cell.angle_gamma   90.00
#
_symmetry.space_group_name_H-M   'P 1'
#
loop_
_entity.id
_entity.type
_entity.pdbx_description
1 polymer ?
#
loop_
_entity_poly.entity_id
_entity_poly.type
_entity_poly.pdbx_seq_one_letter_code
_entity_poly.pdbx_strand_id
1 'polypeptide(L)'
;MNSNESVRRGIDWIFVVRELQRHFAPYSRVRDLRDVADGVELRQYRAGETVFSEGDIGDSLHIIRSGGVTLTRSAGASRVVVAEVRAGSRIGDMALMGDPVRRETATATVALETIEVKRPQFLALVGREDASIERLQQQASASATVSAAMAGQPEVGAAMSFLMAQGLGEATNVLVIRDDLCIGCDNCETACAETHEGISRLDRSAGSSFGDLHVPVSCRHCEQPHCMKDCPPNAIHRAADGQVFIDSSCIGCGNCESNCPYGVIELAYDAPKKPGLLRWLLFGSGTGPGEAANYVPTPEAKAKGKKARKCDACVGIDGGPACVSACPTGAARRVSPTQFIDLMAIDR
;
A
#
# COMPACT_ATOMS: atom_id res chain seq x y z
N MET A 1 0.25 29.57 25.54
CA MET A 1 -0.18 28.75 24.37
C MET A 1 0.60 29.22 23.16
N ASN A 2 1.44 28.37 22.59
CA ASN A 2 2.21 28.71 21.40
C ASN A 2 1.25 28.76 20.19
N SER A 3 1.35 29.76 19.31
CA SER A 3 0.43 29.96 18.18
C SER A 3 0.29 28.69 17.33
N ASN A 4 1.39 27.96 17.13
CA ASN A 4 1.43 26.68 16.42
C ASN A 4 0.59 25.57 17.06
N GLU A 5 0.52 25.52 18.39
CA GLU A 5 -0.23 24.48 19.10
C GLU A 5 -1.74 24.72 19.02
N SER A 6 -2.16 25.99 19.09
CA SER A 6 -3.56 26.37 18.92
C SER A 6 -4.06 26.09 17.50
N VAL A 7 -3.21 26.33 16.49
CA VAL A 7 -3.50 26.00 15.09
C VAL A 7 -3.59 24.49 14.90
N ARG A 8 -2.64 23.72 15.45
CA ARG A 8 -2.65 22.25 15.35
C ARG A 8 -3.93 21.65 15.97
N ARG A 9 -4.30 22.11 17.18
CA ARG A 9 -5.56 21.67 17.81
C ARG A 9 -6.79 22.02 16.98
N GLY A 10 -6.82 23.19 16.34
CA GLY A 10 -7.91 23.56 15.43
C GLY A 10 -8.01 22.64 14.20
N ILE A 11 -6.85 22.27 13.62
CA ILE A 11 -6.76 21.33 12.49
C ILE A 11 -7.17 19.91 12.92
N ASP A 12 -6.71 19.45 14.08
CA ASP A 12 -7.06 18.14 14.61
C ASP A 12 -8.57 18.06 14.89
N TRP A 13 -9.15 19.11 15.47
CA TRP A 13 -10.58 19.18 15.75
C TRP A 13 -11.43 19.17 14.48
N ILE A 14 -11.08 19.96 13.45
CA ILE A 14 -11.86 19.96 12.20
C ILE A 14 -11.77 18.61 11.50
N PHE A 15 -10.64 17.92 11.60
CA PHE A 15 -10.46 16.57 11.06
C PHE A 15 -11.37 15.58 11.78
N VAL A 16 -11.34 15.57 13.12
CA VAL A 16 -12.23 14.73 13.94
C VAL A 16 -13.68 14.93 13.56
N VAL A 17 -14.16 16.19 13.52
CA VAL A 17 -15.56 16.47 13.22
C VAL A 17 -15.95 15.96 11.83
N ARG A 18 -15.10 16.13 10.82
CA ARG A 18 -15.35 15.64 9.47
C ARG A 18 -15.40 14.12 9.40
N GLU A 19 -14.54 13.43 10.14
CA GLU A 19 -14.56 11.97 10.24
C GLU A 19 -15.84 11.48 10.92
N LEU A 20 -16.24 12.10 12.03
CA LEU A 20 -17.51 11.77 12.71
C LEU A 20 -18.72 12.01 11.82
N GLN A 21 -18.73 13.13 11.08
CA GLN A 21 -19.76 13.44 10.10
C GLN A 21 -19.82 12.37 9.00
N ARG A 22 -18.67 12.02 8.41
CA ARG A 22 -18.60 11.04 7.31
C ARG A 22 -19.08 9.65 7.74
N HIS A 23 -18.69 9.20 8.93
CA HIS A 23 -18.95 7.83 9.38
C HIS A 23 -20.30 7.64 10.03
N PHE A 24 -20.81 8.63 10.78
CA PHE A 24 -22.01 8.44 11.60
C PHE A 24 -23.18 9.34 11.18
N ALA A 25 -22.92 10.62 10.92
CA ALA A 25 -23.95 11.66 10.80
C ALA A 25 -23.68 12.57 9.59
N PRO A 26 -23.86 12.07 8.34
CA PRO A 26 -23.42 12.77 7.14
C PRO A 26 -24.14 14.10 6.90
N TYR A 27 -25.34 14.27 7.44
CA TYR A 27 -26.16 15.47 7.25
C TYR A 27 -26.06 16.46 8.43
N SER A 28 -25.36 16.11 9.51
CA SER A 28 -25.16 16.97 10.67
C SER A 28 -24.24 18.12 10.33
N ARG A 29 -24.54 19.31 10.84
CA ARG A 29 -23.62 20.44 10.69
C ARG A 29 -22.43 20.22 11.62
N VAL A 30 -21.25 20.66 11.19
CA VAL A 30 -19.99 20.62 11.96
C VAL A 30 -20.17 21.09 13.41
N ARG A 31 -20.92 22.18 13.61
CA ARG A 31 -21.20 22.73 14.96
C ARG A 31 -22.00 21.79 15.87
N ASP A 32 -22.86 20.95 15.30
CA ASP A 32 -23.75 20.07 16.05
C ASP A 32 -23.02 18.78 16.51
N LEU A 33 -21.79 18.57 16.05
CA LEU A 33 -20.90 17.45 16.44
C LEU A 33 -19.79 17.86 17.41
N ARG A 34 -19.73 19.14 17.78
CA ARG A 34 -18.67 19.69 18.63
C ARG A 34 -18.54 18.97 19.96
N ASP A 35 -19.64 18.79 20.66
CA ASP A 35 -19.64 18.19 22.00
C ASP A 35 -19.16 16.74 21.97
N VAL A 36 -19.46 16.01 20.88
CA VAL A 36 -18.95 14.65 20.68
C VAL A 36 -17.46 14.68 20.35
N ALA A 37 -17.05 15.57 19.44
CA ALA A 37 -15.66 15.71 19.01
C ALA A 37 -14.72 16.14 20.15
N ASP A 38 -15.20 16.91 21.10
CA ASP A 38 -14.42 17.31 22.28
C ASP A 38 -14.20 16.13 23.26
N GLY A 39 -15.00 15.06 23.14
CA GLY A 39 -14.94 13.85 23.95
C GLY A 39 -14.20 12.67 23.32
N VAL A 40 -13.64 12.80 22.12
CA VAL A 40 -12.84 11.72 21.49
C VAL A 40 -11.35 11.94 21.72
N GLU A 41 -10.56 10.86 21.62
CA GLU A 41 -9.12 10.89 21.85
C GLU A 41 -8.34 10.52 20.59
N LEU A 42 -7.30 11.29 20.25
CA LEU A 42 -6.35 10.88 19.23
C LEU A 42 -5.31 9.94 19.84
N ARG A 43 -5.17 8.74 19.27
CA ARG A 43 -4.21 7.72 19.68
C ARG A 43 -3.17 7.51 18.60
N GLN A 44 -1.90 7.42 19.00
CA GLN A 44 -0.78 7.14 18.12
C GLN A 44 -0.15 5.80 18.50
N TYR A 45 0.19 5.01 17.50
CA TYR A 45 0.78 3.69 17.65
C TYR A 45 2.00 3.54 16.73
N ARG A 46 3.03 2.84 17.21
CA ARG A 46 4.19 2.46 16.40
C ARG A 46 3.86 1.21 15.58
N ALA A 47 4.60 1.00 14.49
CA ALA A 47 4.49 -0.24 13.72
C ALA A 47 4.75 -1.46 14.64
N GLY A 48 3.87 -2.46 14.55
CA GLY A 48 3.86 -3.66 15.39
C GLY A 48 3.12 -3.52 16.73
N GLU A 49 2.63 -2.34 17.09
CA GLU A 49 1.90 -2.12 18.33
C GLU A 49 0.44 -2.59 18.22
N THR A 50 -0.07 -3.27 19.25
CA THR A 50 -1.44 -3.77 19.30
C THR A 50 -2.41 -2.67 19.75
N VAL A 51 -3.45 -2.44 18.97
CA VAL A 51 -4.54 -1.50 19.29
C VAL A 51 -5.53 -2.13 20.27
N PHE A 52 -5.95 -3.38 20.00
CA PHE A 52 -6.76 -4.22 20.90
C PHE A 52 -6.57 -5.70 20.53
N SER A 53 -6.88 -6.61 21.46
CA SER A 53 -6.71 -8.06 21.25
C SER A 53 -8.05 -8.76 21.09
N GLU A 54 -8.04 -9.87 20.34
CA GLU A 54 -9.17 -10.80 20.25
C GLU A 54 -9.55 -11.30 21.65
N GLY A 55 -10.84 -11.32 21.97
CA GLY A 55 -11.37 -11.74 23.26
C GLY A 55 -11.51 -10.61 24.30
N ASP A 56 -10.86 -9.46 24.08
CA ASP A 56 -11.01 -8.31 24.98
C ASP A 56 -12.46 -7.78 24.94
N ILE A 57 -12.91 -7.19 26.06
CA ILE A 57 -14.17 -6.43 26.08
C ILE A 57 -13.89 -5.04 25.48
N GLY A 58 -14.55 -4.72 24.37
CA GLY A 58 -14.44 -3.44 23.70
C GLY A 58 -15.47 -2.42 24.20
N ASP A 59 -15.00 -1.25 24.61
CA ASP A 59 -15.81 -0.09 24.99
C ASP A 59 -15.57 1.13 24.09
N SER A 60 -14.77 0.97 23.03
CA SER A 60 -14.48 1.98 22.02
C SER A 60 -14.38 1.39 20.62
N LEU A 61 -14.50 2.24 19.60
CA LEU A 61 -14.08 1.95 18.22
C LEU A 61 -12.98 2.91 17.81
N HIS A 62 -12.25 2.57 16.76
CA HIS A 62 -11.18 3.41 16.23
C HIS A 62 -11.45 3.76 14.77
N ILE A 63 -11.39 5.04 14.42
CA ILE A 63 -11.34 5.50 13.03
C ILE A 63 -9.88 5.75 12.67
N ILE A 64 -9.39 5.15 11.58
CA ILE A 64 -8.00 5.30 11.16
C ILE A 64 -7.84 6.66 10.48
N ARG A 65 -7.07 7.56 11.10
CA ARG A 65 -6.74 8.88 10.55
C ARG A 65 -5.58 8.80 9.57
N SER A 66 -4.53 8.06 9.91
CA SER A 66 -3.39 7.79 9.04
C SER A 66 -2.75 6.45 9.40
N GLY A 67 -2.10 5.81 8.42
CA GLY A 67 -1.47 4.50 8.61
C GLY A 67 -2.32 3.31 8.16
N GLY A 68 -2.07 2.16 8.77
CA GLY A 68 -2.77 0.91 8.46
C GLY A 68 -2.75 -0.05 9.64
N VAL A 69 -3.75 -0.94 9.66
CA VAL A 69 -3.94 -1.97 10.70
C VAL A 69 -4.18 -3.31 10.02
N THR A 70 -3.46 -4.33 10.47
CA THR A 70 -3.74 -5.72 10.15
C THR A 70 -4.66 -6.30 11.23
N LEU A 71 -5.77 -6.90 10.81
CA LEU A 71 -6.67 -7.66 11.68
C LEU A 71 -6.34 -9.15 11.58
N THR A 72 -6.14 -9.79 12.73
CA THR A 72 -5.84 -11.22 12.82
C THR A 72 -6.83 -11.93 13.72
N ARG A 73 -7.12 -13.20 13.41
CA ARG A 73 -7.94 -14.07 14.25
C ARG A 73 -7.22 -15.38 14.55
N SER A 74 -7.47 -15.92 15.72
CA SER A 74 -6.98 -17.22 16.13
C SER A 74 -7.69 -18.33 15.35
N ALA A 75 -6.91 -19.20 14.71
CA ALA A 75 -7.38 -20.39 14.00
C ALA A 75 -6.54 -21.60 14.45
N GLY A 76 -7.03 -22.30 15.48
CA GLY A 76 -6.30 -23.38 16.13
C GLY A 76 -5.02 -22.86 16.80
N ALA A 77 -3.86 -23.41 16.39
CA ALA A 77 -2.55 -23.00 16.91
C ALA A 77 -1.91 -21.81 16.17
N SER A 78 -2.54 -21.32 15.11
CA SER A 78 -2.01 -20.27 14.23
C SER A 78 -2.88 -19.00 14.28
N ARG A 79 -2.28 -17.85 13.98
CA ARG A 79 -3.01 -16.60 13.73
C ARG A 79 -3.10 -16.37 12.24
N VAL A 80 -4.32 -16.10 11.78
CA VAL A 80 -4.63 -15.86 10.38
C VAL A 80 -4.96 -14.38 10.20
N VAL A 81 -4.36 -13.74 9.19
CA VAL A 81 -4.77 -12.39 8.77
C VAL A 81 -6.13 -12.48 8.09
N VAL A 82 -7.10 -11.72 8.61
CA VAL A 82 -8.50 -11.71 8.15
C VAL A 82 -8.91 -10.40 7.49
N ALA A 83 -8.14 -9.32 7.66
CA ALA A 83 -8.31 -8.07 6.92
C ALA A 83 -7.09 -7.15 7.06
N GLU A 84 -6.91 -6.25 6.09
CA GLU A 84 -6.01 -5.10 6.16
C GLU A 84 -6.86 -3.83 6.04
N VAL A 85 -6.78 -2.93 7.02
CA VAL A 85 -7.63 -1.74 7.12
C VAL A 85 -6.79 -0.47 7.07
N ARG A 86 -7.19 0.50 6.25
CA ARG A 86 -6.43 1.73 5.98
C ARG A 86 -7.12 2.99 6.50
N ALA A 87 -6.39 4.10 6.41
CA ALA A 87 -6.91 5.43 6.67
C ALA A 87 -8.27 5.67 5.99
N GLY A 88 -9.17 6.27 6.75
CA GLY A 88 -10.55 6.53 6.35
C GLY A 88 -11.56 5.45 6.72
N SER A 89 -11.11 4.27 7.15
CA SER A 89 -11.95 3.17 7.63
C SER A 89 -12.01 3.09 9.16
N ARG A 90 -12.91 2.26 9.69
CA ARG A 90 -13.09 2.04 11.12
C ARG A 90 -12.83 0.58 11.50
N ILE A 91 -12.43 0.35 12.75
CA ILE A 91 -12.22 -0.98 13.34
C ILE A 91 -12.82 -1.05 14.75
N GLY A 92 -13.19 -2.25 15.19
CA GLY A 92 -13.66 -2.50 16.55
C GLY A 92 -15.08 -1.99 16.86
N ASP A 93 -15.80 -1.54 15.85
CA ASP A 93 -17.19 -1.06 15.91
C ASP A 93 -18.19 -2.15 16.33
N MET A 94 -17.96 -3.41 15.96
CA MET A 94 -18.79 -4.54 16.37
C MET A 94 -18.94 -4.65 17.90
N ALA A 95 -17.89 -4.32 18.66
CA ALA A 95 -17.91 -4.31 20.12
C ALA A 95 -18.92 -3.30 20.72
N LEU A 96 -19.32 -2.31 19.92
CA LEU A 96 -20.33 -1.32 20.31
C LEU A 96 -21.73 -1.66 19.81
N MET A 97 -21.88 -2.70 18.97
CA MET A 97 -23.13 -3.05 18.27
C MET A 97 -23.72 -4.41 18.70
N GLY A 98 -23.69 -4.69 20.01
CA GLY A 98 -24.43 -5.80 20.64
C GLY A 98 -23.56 -6.88 21.27
N ASP A 99 -22.50 -7.30 20.59
CA ASP A 99 -21.52 -8.27 21.11
C ASP A 99 -20.27 -7.51 21.56
N PRO A 100 -20.02 -7.35 22.87
CA PRO A 100 -18.95 -6.49 23.36
C PRO A 100 -17.55 -7.09 23.18
N VAL A 101 -17.44 -8.34 22.72
CA VAL A 101 -16.15 -9.03 22.59
C VAL A 101 -15.46 -8.62 21.28
N ARG A 102 -14.17 -8.29 21.36
CA ARG A 102 -13.32 -8.09 20.18
C ARG A 102 -13.16 -9.41 19.42
N ARG A 103 -13.52 -9.43 18.15
CA ARG A 103 -13.46 -10.62 17.30
C ARG A 103 -12.09 -10.87 16.66
N GLU A 104 -11.26 -9.83 16.61
CA GLU A 104 -9.94 -9.85 16.01
C GLU A 104 -8.94 -9.12 16.91
N THR A 105 -7.66 -9.46 16.74
CA THR A 105 -6.54 -8.66 17.22
C THR A 105 -6.17 -7.64 16.16
N ALA A 106 -6.16 -6.37 16.51
CA ALA A 106 -5.76 -5.26 15.64
C ALA A 106 -4.33 -4.83 15.94
N THR A 107 -3.44 -4.90 14.96
CA THR A 107 -2.02 -4.50 15.09
C THR A 107 -1.67 -3.46 14.04
N ALA A 108 -0.97 -2.39 14.45
CA ALA A 108 -0.54 -1.33 13.56
C ALA A 108 0.51 -1.86 12.55
N THR A 109 0.17 -1.86 11.26
CA THR A 109 1.08 -2.34 10.20
C THR A 109 2.23 -1.36 9.95
N VAL A 110 1.91 -0.08 10.03
CA VAL A 110 2.83 1.06 9.94
C VAL A 110 2.54 2.04 11.08
N ALA A 111 3.27 3.17 11.15
CA ALA A 111 2.90 4.24 12.07
C ALA A 111 1.43 4.64 11.87
N LEU A 112 0.66 4.55 12.95
CA LEU A 112 -0.80 4.60 12.93
C LEU A 112 -1.28 5.71 13.85
N GLU A 113 -2.22 6.51 13.36
CA GLU A 113 -2.99 7.45 14.18
C GLU A 113 -4.48 7.14 14.03
N THR A 114 -5.19 7.06 15.16
CA THR A 114 -6.63 6.78 15.19
C THR A 114 -7.39 7.80 16.02
N ILE A 115 -8.66 7.99 15.69
CA ILE A 115 -9.64 8.68 16.53
C ILE A 115 -10.37 7.59 17.32
N GLU A 116 -10.12 7.53 18.61
CA GLU A 116 -10.81 6.62 19.54
C GLU A 116 -12.15 7.23 19.94
N VAL A 117 -13.24 6.54 19.57
CA VAL A 117 -14.61 6.92 19.91
C VAL A 117 -15.13 5.93 20.94
N LYS A 118 -15.21 6.37 22.20
CA LYS A 118 -15.74 5.58 23.31
C LYS A 118 -17.27 5.43 23.20
N ARG A 119 -17.80 4.44 23.91
CA ARG A 119 -19.23 4.06 23.90
C ARG A 119 -20.19 5.25 24.13
N PRO A 120 -19.96 6.18 25.09
CA PRO A 120 -20.87 7.33 25.28
C PRO A 120 -20.95 8.23 24.04
N GLN A 121 -19.81 8.52 23.41
CA GLN A 121 -19.71 9.32 22.20
C GLN A 121 -20.36 8.61 21.02
N PHE A 122 -20.12 7.29 20.89
CA PHE A 122 -20.78 6.48 19.88
C PHE A 122 -22.30 6.50 20.03
N LEU A 123 -22.83 6.28 21.23
CA LEU A 123 -24.27 6.35 21.52
C LEU A 123 -24.85 7.73 21.20
N ALA A 124 -24.13 8.81 21.54
CA ALA A 124 -24.52 10.17 21.20
C ALA A 124 -24.54 10.42 19.68
N LEU A 125 -23.68 9.76 18.90
CA LEU A 125 -23.64 9.86 17.44
C LEU A 125 -24.78 9.07 16.78
N VAL A 126 -25.02 7.83 17.22
CA VAL A 126 -26.06 6.97 16.62
C VAL A 126 -27.46 7.32 17.08
N GLY A 127 -27.61 8.01 18.23
CA GLY A 127 -28.90 8.49 18.72
C GLY A 127 -29.43 9.74 18.02
N ARG A 128 -28.71 10.28 17.03
CA ARG A 128 -29.12 11.47 16.27
C ARG A 128 -30.11 11.11 15.19
N GLU A 129 -31.00 12.05 14.85
CA GLU A 129 -32.03 11.85 13.82
C GLU A 129 -31.45 11.54 12.43
N ASP A 130 -30.27 12.08 12.12
CA ASP A 130 -29.57 11.91 10.86
C ASP A 130 -28.52 10.78 10.89
N ALA A 131 -28.48 10.01 11.98
CA ALA A 131 -27.54 8.91 12.12
C ALA A 131 -27.81 7.84 11.06
N SER A 132 -26.78 7.49 10.30
CA SER A 132 -26.87 6.44 9.28
C SER A 132 -26.64 5.05 9.90
N ILE A 133 -27.47 4.66 10.86
CA ILE A 133 -27.35 3.38 11.59
C ILE A 133 -27.36 2.19 10.62
N GLU A 134 -28.24 2.23 9.61
CA GLU A 134 -28.33 1.16 8.61
C GLU A 134 -27.01 0.99 7.83
N ARG A 135 -26.38 2.09 7.40
CA ARG A 135 -25.06 2.04 6.72
C ARG A 135 -23.98 1.51 7.66
N LEU A 136 -24.00 1.93 8.93
CA LEU A 136 -23.07 1.43 9.93
C LEU A 136 -23.21 -0.09 10.08
N GLN A 137 -24.43 -0.58 10.26
CA GLN A 137 -24.71 -2.01 10.38
C GLN A 137 -24.33 -2.78 9.11
N GLN A 138 -24.64 -2.25 7.92
CA GLN A 138 -24.27 -2.87 6.64
C GLN A 138 -22.75 -3.01 6.50
N GLN A 139 -21.98 -1.96 6.81
CA GLN A 139 -20.51 -1.99 6.75
C GLN A 139 -19.89 -2.92 7.79
N ALA A 140 -20.46 -2.94 9.01
CA ALA A 140 -20.02 -3.84 10.07
C ALA A 140 -20.27 -5.31 9.69
N SER A 141 -21.47 -5.59 9.17
CA SER A 141 -21.87 -6.92 8.69
C SER A 141 -21.00 -7.39 7.53
N ALA A 142 -20.80 -6.54 6.52
CA ALA A 142 -19.95 -6.85 5.37
C ALA A 142 -18.51 -7.18 5.81
N SER A 143 -17.93 -6.36 6.70
CA SER A 143 -16.59 -6.61 7.23
C SER A 143 -16.53 -7.93 8.02
N ALA A 144 -17.54 -8.21 8.86
CA ALA A 144 -17.61 -9.46 9.61
C ALA A 144 -17.75 -10.69 8.71
N THR A 145 -18.52 -10.60 7.61
CA THR A 145 -18.64 -11.69 6.63
C THR A 145 -17.32 -11.97 5.94
N VAL A 146 -16.58 -10.93 5.51
CA VAL A 146 -15.26 -11.07 4.90
C VAL A 146 -14.27 -11.70 5.89
N SER A 147 -14.19 -11.18 7.11
CA SER A 147 -13.30 -11.73 8.15
C SER A 147 -13.62 -13.19 8.46
N ALA A 148 -14.90 -13.56 8.56
CA ALA A 148 -15.33 -14.93 8.82
C ALA A 148 -15.00 -15.87 7.66
N ALA A 149 -15.18 -15.42 6.41
CA ALA A 149 -14.82 -16.19 5.22
C ALA A 149 -13.31 -16.45 5.16
N MET A 150 -12.48 -15.44 5.45
CA MET A 150 -11.03 -15.58 5.49
C MET A 150 -10.57 -16.54 6.59
N ALA A 151 -11.17 -16.46 7.78
CA ALA A 151 -10.84 -17.38 8.87
C ALA A 151 -11.22 -18.84 8.59
N GLY A 152 -12.20 -19.08 7.72
CA GLY A 152 -12.57 -20.42 7.24
C GLY A 152 -11.65 -20.97 6.14
N GLN A 153 -10.69 -20.16 5.65
CA GLN A 153 -9.78 -20.52 4.56
C GLN A 153 -8.33 -20.30 4.97
N PRO A 154 -7.73 -21.24 5.74
CA PRO A 154 -6.39 -21.08 6.28
C PRO A 154 -5.31 -20.80 5.23
N GLU A 155 -5.45 -21.36 4.02
CA GLU A 155 -4.53 -21.12 2.90
C GLU A 155 -4.53 -19.67 2.41
N VAL A 156 -5.72 -19.06 2.27
CA VAL A 156 -5.87 -17.64 1.91
C VAL A 156 -5.31 -16.75 3.01
N GLY A 157 -5.54 -17.12 4.26
CA GLY A 157 -4.94 -16.49 5.43
C GLY A 157 -3.41 -16.53 5.49
N ALA A 158 -2.82 -17.66 5.10
CA ALA A 158 -1.39 -17.85 5.01
C ALA A 158 -0.79 -17.05 3.84
N ALA A 159 -1.45 -17.03 2.68
CA ALA A 159 -1.07 -16.20 1.54
C ALA A 159 -1.09 -14.70 1.90
N MET A 160 -2.13 -14.24 2.60
CA MET A 160 -2.19 -12.86 3.08
C MET A 160 -1.05 -12.56 4.07
N SER A 161 -0.80 -13.46 5.03
CA SER A 161 0.32 -13.33 5.97
C SER A 161 1.68 -13.22 5.25
N PHE A 162 1.89 -14.05 4.24
CA PHE A 162 3.09 -13.98 3.40
C PHE A 162 3.22 -12.62 2.72
N LEU A 163 2.16 -12.12 2.09
CA LEU A 163 2.22 -10.82 1.41
C LEU A 163 2.41 -9.65 2.37
N MET A 164 1.86 -9.73 3.57
CA MET A 164 2.14 -8.75 4.63
C MET A 164 3.62 -8.74 5.00
N ALA A 165 4.26 -9.91 5.13
CA ALA A 165 5.70 -10.01 5.31
C ALA A 165 6.47 -9.45 4.09
N GLN A 166 5.90 -9.59 2.88
CA GLN A 166 6.37 -8.92 1.67
C GLN A 166 5.84 -7.48 1.53
N GLY A 167 5.61 -6.78 2.64
CA GLY A 167 5.40 -5.32 2.67
C GLY A 167 4.13 -4.84 1.98
N LEU A 168 3.18 -5.73 1.66
CA LEU A 168 1.85 -5.32 1.19
C LEU A 168 1.14 -4.42 2.21
N GLY A 169 1.47 -4.61 3.49
CA GLY A 169 1.02 -3.80 4.63
C GLY A 169 1.42 -2.33 4.59
N GLU A 170 2.29 -1.89 3.70
CA GLU A 170 2.55 -0.47 3.43
C GLU A 170 2.52 -0.11 1.94
N ALA A 171 2.38 -1.10 1.05
CA ALA A 171 2.32 -0.92 -0.38
C ALA A 171 0.99 -0.29 -0.83
N THR A 172 1.05 0.59 -1.82
CA THR A 172 -0.14 1.00 -2.57
C THR A 172 -0.29 0.22 -3.86
N ASN A 173 0.82 -0.28 -4.40
CA ASN A 173 0.89 -0.89 -5.71
C ASN A 173 2.06 -1.88 -5.79
N VAL A 174 1.80 -3.15 -5.46
CA VAL A 174 2.80 -4.21 -5.53
C VAL A 174 2.66 -5.00 -6.84
N LEU A 175 3.78 -5.42 -7.43
CA LEU A 175 3.75 -6.40 -8.51
C LEU A 175 3.65 -7.79 -7.88
N VAL A 176 2.66 -8.57 -8.29
CA VAL A 176 2.51 -9.99 -7.96
C VAL A 176 2.48 -10.77 -9.26
N ILE A 177 3.19 -11.88 -9.30
CA ILE A 177 3.22 -12.81 -10.42
C ILE A 177 2.59 -14.11 -9.94
N ARG A 178 1.65 -14.61 -10.73
CA ARG A 178 1.08 -15.94 -10.52
C ARG A 178 1.94 -16.99 -11.17
N ASP A 179 2.58 -17.84 -10.36
CA ASP A 179 3.52 -18.86 -10.83
C ASP A 179 2.82 -19.97 -11.61
N ASP A 180 1.55 -20.26 -11.32
CA ASP A 180 0.73 -21.23 -12.06
C ASP A 180 0.40 -20.77 -13.49
N LEU A 181 0.43 -19.46 -13.74
CA LEU A 181 0.24 -18.85 -15.06
C LEU A 181 1.56 -18.39 -15.70
N CYS A 182 2.64 -18.27 -14.94
CA CYS A 182 3.89 -17.70 -15.40
C CYS A 182 4.72 -18.74 -16.16
N ILE A 183 4.93 -18.50 -17.46
CA ILE A 183 5.77 -19.36 -18.30
C ILE A 183 7.26 -18.96 -18.32
N GLY A 184 7.68 -18.02 -17.45
CA GLY A 184 9.08 -17.60 -17.34
C GLY A 184 9.67 -16.95 -18.59
N CYS A 185 8.86 -16.30 -19.43
CA CYS A 185 9.28 -15.74 -20.72
C CYS A 185 10.08 -14.42 -20.65
N ASP A 186 10.27 -13.84 -19.46
CA ASP A 186 10.99 -12.57 -19.22
C ASP A 186 10.46 -11.32 -19.95
N ASN A 187 9.32 -11.41 -20.65
CA ASN A 187 8.71 -10.27 -21.34
C ASN A 187 8.43 -9.09 -20.40
N CYS A 188 8.14 -9.34 -19.12
CA CYS A 188 7.90 -8.27 -18.14
C CYS A 188 9.16 -7.44 -17.87
N GLU A 189 10.34 -8.08 -17.80
CA GLU A 189 11.63 -7.41 -17.63
C GLU A 189 12.06 -6.72 -18.92
N THR A 190 11.96 -7.42 -20.04
CA THR A 190 12.31 -6.88 -21.36
C THR A 190 11.47 -5.64 -21.67
N ALA A 191 10.16 -5.69 -21.48
CA ALA A 191 9.29 -4.53 -21.70
C ALA A 191 9.60 -3.39 -20.73
N CYS A 192 9.95 -3.69 -19.47
CA CYS A 192 10.38 -2.68 -18.52
C CYS A 192 11.66 -1.97 -18.99
N ALA A 193 12.65 -2.73 -19.43
CA ALA A 193 13.91 -2.20 -19.95
C ALA A 193 13.67 -1.34 -21.21
N GLU A 194 12.91 -1.81 -22.20
CA GLU A 194 12.60 -1.04 -23.42
C GLU A 194 11.91 0.29 -23.09
N THR A 195 10.99 0.26 -22.12
CA THR A 195 10.24 1.43 -21.67
C THR A 195 11.13 2.43 -20.92
N HIS A 196 12.13 1.93 -20.18
CA HIS A 196 12.95 2.71 -19.26
C HIS A 196 14.43 2.71 -19.62
N GLU A 197 14.73 3.04 -20.88
CA GLU A 197 16.07 3.37 -21.37
C GLU A 197 17.07 2.20 -21.35
N GLY A 198 16.59 0.96 -21.38
CA GLY A 198 17.40 -0.25 -21.54
C GLY A 198 17.82 -0.93 -20.24
N ILE A 199 17.36 -0.47 -19.08
CA ILE A 199 17.61 -1.11 -17.79
C ILE A 199 16.26 -1.48 -17.16
N SER A 200 16.05 -2.78 -16.93
CA SER A 200 14.87 -3.24 -16.21
C SER A 200 14.87 -2.68 -14.78
N ARG A 201 13.69 -2.30 -14.31
CA ARG A 201 13.46 -1.80 -12.94
C ARG A 201 12.74 -2.85 -12.08
N LEU A 202 12.76 -4.10 -12.52
CA LEU A 202 12.26 -5.27 -11.84
C LEU A 202 13.14 -6.49 -12.17
N ASP A 203 13.23 -7.44 -11.24
CA ASP A 203 13.80 -8.77 -11.46
C ASP A 203 12.70 -9.79 -11.17
N ARG A 204 12.27 -10.54 -12.20
CA ARG A 204 11.17 -11.51 -12.13
C ARG A 204 11.58 -12.77 -11.39
N SER A 205 12.86 -13.12 -11.42
CA SER A 205 13.36 -14.38 -10.89
C SER A 205 13.73 -14.28 -9.42
N ALA A 206 14.13 -13.09 -8.97
CA ALA A 206 14.39 -12.78 -7.58
C ALA A 206 13.10 -12.47 -6.81
N GLY A 207 13.15 -12.54 -5.48
CA GLY A 207 12.03 -12.20 -4.61
C GLY A 207 11.63 -13.37 -3.73
N SER A 208 10.36 -13.45 -3.38
CA SER A 208 9.83 -14.53 -2.54
C SER A 208 8.55 -15.10 -3.15
N SER A 209 8.34 -16.40 -2.98
CA SER A 209 7.10 -17.08 -3.39
C SER A 209 6.41 -17.78 -2.21
N PHE A 210 5.09 -17.92 -2.30
CA PHE A 210 4.27 -18.72 -1.41
C PHE A 210 3.08 -19.29 -2.18
N GLY A 211 2.99 -20.63 -2.26
CA GLY A 211 2.05 -21.28 -3.17
C GLY A 211 2.32 -20.81 -4.61
N ASP A 212 1.25 -20.42 -5.32
CA ASP A 212 1.33 -19.90 -6.69
C ASP A 212 1.56 -18.38 -6.75
N LEU A 213 1.84 -17.73 -5.62
CA LEU A 213 2.10 -16.29 -5.57
C LEU A 213 3.59 -16.00 -5.48
N HIS A 214 4.10 -15.24 -6.43
CA HIS A 214 5.45 -14.71 -6.44
C HIS A 214 5.44 -13.19 -6.33
N VAL A 215 6.20 -12.66 -5.37
CA VAL A 215 6.46 -11.21 -5.23
C VAL A 215 7.88 -10.94 -5.71
N PRO A 216 8.04 -10.47 -6.97
CA PRO A 216 9.35 -10.18 -7.52
C PRO A 216 10.02 -8.98 -6.87
N VAL A 217 11.32 -8.81 -7.09
CA VAL A 217 12.04 -7.59 -6.70
C VAL A 217 11.57 -6.43 -7.59
N SER A 218 10.61 -5.67 -7.09
CA SER A 218 10.10 -4.45 -7.74
C SER A 218 9.54 -3.49 -6.69
N CYS A 219 9.53 -2.19 -7.00
CA CYS A 219 9.01 -1.18 -6.08
C CYS A 219 7.57 -1.46 -5.68
N ARG A 220 7.31 -1.39 -4.36
CA ARG A 220 6.00 -1.58 -3.72
C ARG A 220 5.16 -0.30 -3.63
N HIS A 221 5.74 0.84 -4.03
CA HIS A 221 5.11 2.17 -3.99
C HIS A 221 4.47 2.46 -2.62
N CYS A 222 5.27 2.44 -1.55
CA CYS A 222 4.75 2.53 -0.19
C CYS A 222 3.91 3.80 0.02
N GLU A 223 2.88 3.71 0.84
CA GLU A 223 2.06 4.85 1.27
C GLU A 223 2.91 5.91 1.97
N GLN A 224 3.85 5.46 2.79
CA GLN A 224 4.86 6.27 3.46
C GLN A 224 6.25 5.85 2.93
N PRO A 225 6.75 6.46 1.85
CA PRO A 225 7.98 5.98 1.20
C PRO A 225 9.22 6.25 2.07
N HIS A 226 9.82 5.18 2.60
CA HIS A 226 11.10 5.25 3.34
C HIS A 226 12.21 5.93 2.53
N CYS A 227 12.22 5.70 1.21
CA CYS A 227 13.18 6.28 0.29
C CYS A 227 13.09 7.80 0.14
N MET A 228 11.93 8.42 0.41
CA MET A 228 11.69 9.86 0.21
C MET A 228 12.25 10.71 1.36
N LYS A 229 12.33 10.13 2.57
CA LYS A 229 12.62 10.87 3.82
C LYS A 229 13.92 11.68 3.79
N ASP A 230 14.96 11.12 3.17
CA ASP A 230 16.32 11.67 3.22
C ASP A 230 16.91 11.90 1.83
N CYS A 231 16.10 12.36 0.87
CA CYS A 231 16.55 12.73 -0.48
C CYS A 231 17.00 14.21 -0.50
N PRO A 232 18.31 14.52 -0.53
CA PRO A 232 18.77 15.92 -0.44
C PRO A 232 18.23 16.86 -1.54
N PRO A 233 18.14 16.44 -2.82
CA PRO A 233 17.57 17.30 -3.86
C PRO A 233 16.04 17.25 -3.93
N ASN A 234 15.35 16.47 -3.07
CA ASN A 234 13.91 16.18 -3.18
C ASN A 234 13.50 15.61 -4.55
N ALA A 235 14.32 14.72 -5.11
CA ALA A 235 14.10 14.11 -6.43
C ALA A 235 13.03 13.00 -6.44
N ILE A 236 12.51 12.60 -5.28
CA ILE A 236 11.55 11.50 -5.15
C ILE A 236 10.19 12.10 -4.88
N HIS A 237 9.20 11.75 -5.69
CA HIS A 237 7.84 12.30 -5.64
C HIS A 237 6.82 11.18 -5.51
N ARG A 238 5.63 11.52 -5.00
CA ARG A 238 4.48 10.63 -4.94
C ARG A 238 3.32 11.26 -5.71
N ALA A 239 2.86 10.57 -6.74
CA ALA A 239 1.69 10.96 -7.51
C ALA A 239 0.39 10.78 -6.71
N ALA A 240 -0.69 11.40 -7.18
CA ALA A 240 -1.99 11.38 -6.51
C ALA A 240 -2.59 9.97 -6.41
N ASP A 241 -2.22 9.08 -7.32
CA ASP A 241 -2.62 7.68 -7.38
C ASP A 241 -1.72 6.73 -6.56
N GLY A 242 -0.78 7.28 -5.79
CA GLY A 242 0.11 6.53 -4.92
C GLY A 242 1.44 6.10 -5.56
N GLN A 243 1.63 6.32 -6.86
CA GLN A 243 2.88 5.97 -7.52
C GLN A 243 4.04 6.85 -7.04
N VAL A 244 5.01 6.24 -6.37
CA VAL A 244 6.30 6.88 -6.07
C VAL A 244 7.20 6.85 -7.31
N PHE A 245 7.90 7.93 -7.65
CA PHE A 245 8.84 8.00 -8.78
C PHE A 245 10.03 8.92 -8.50
N ILE A 246 11.09 8.81 -9.31
CA ILE A 246 12.32 9.61 -9.20
C ILE A 246 12.45 10.47 -10.45
N ASP A 247 12.67 11.78 -10.27
CA ASP A 247 12.85 12.71 -11.38
C ASP A 247 14.34 12.93 -11.74
N SER A 248 14.57 13.82 -12.72
CA SER A 248 15.91 14.11 -13.24
C SER A 248 16.83 14.88 -12.28
N SER A 249 16.31 15.43 -11.18
CA SER A 249 17.10 16.14 -10.17
C SER A 249 17.91 15.20 -9.27
N CYS A 250 17.75 13.87 -9.44
CA CYS A 250 18.54 12.87 -8.74
C CYS A 250 20.04 13.04 -8.97
N ILE A 251 20.78 13.18 -7.86
CA ILE A 251 22.24 13.31 -7.85
C ILE A 251 22.98 11.99 -7.56
N GLY A 252 22.26 10.88 -7.39
CA GLY A 252 22.87 9.56 -7.17
C GLY A 252 23.52 9.34 -5.79
N CYS A 253 23.08 10.07 -4.75
CA CYS A 253 23.68 9.98 -3.40
C CYS A 253 23.53 8.61 -2.70
N GLY A 254 22.57 7.77 -3.10
CA GLY A 254 22.37 6.43 -2.52
C GLY A 254 21.55 6.35 -1.23
N ASN A 255 21.16 7.48 -0.61
CA ASN A 255 20.33 7.43 0.62
C ASN A 255 19.04 6.63 0.43
N CYS A 256 18.39 6.80 -0.72
CA CYS A 256 17.16 6.08 -1.05
C CYS A 256 17.37 4.56 -1.20
N GLU A 257 18.51 4.13 -1.73
CA GLU A 257 18.90 2.71 -1.82
C GLU A 257 19.07 2.10 -0.43
N SER A 258 19.80 2.79 0.46
CA SER A 258 19.98 2.33 1.85
C SER A 258 18.69 2.36 2.68
N ASN A 259 17.81 3.33 2.44
CA ASN A 259 16.55 3.48 3.17
C ASN A 259 15.45 2.52 2.69
N CYS A 260 15.60 1.86 1.54
CA CYS A 260 14.59 0.96 1.05
C CYS A 260 14.69 -0.40 1.75
N PRO A 261 13.71 -0.80 2.59
CA PRO A 261 13.76 -2.08 3.30
C PRO A 261 13.65 -3.30 2.38
N TYR A 262 13.35 -3.09 1.10
CA TYR A 262 13.08 -4.13 0.11
C TYR A 262 14.19 -4.28 -0.92
N GLY A 263 15.22 -3.42 -0.89
CA GLY A 263 16.34 -3.49 -1.82
C GLY A 263 15.95 -3.32 -3.31
N VAL A 264 14.86 -2.58 -3.60
CA VAL A 264 14.31 -2.43 -4.97
C VAL A 264 14.78 -1.15 -5.67
N ILE A 265 15.74 -0.44 -5.07
CA ILE A 265 16.33 0.80 -5.60
C ILE A 265 17.80 0.52 -5.85
N GLU A 266 18.28 0.84 -7.04
CA GLU A 266 19.66 0.60 -7.44
C GLU A 266 20.32 1.86 -7.99
N LEU A 267 21.61 2.04 -7.70
CA LEU A 267 22.43 3.06 -8.36
C LEU A 267 23.06 2.51 -9.65
N ALA A 268 22.58 3.02 -10.79
CA ALA A 268 23.07 2.65 -12.11
C ALA A 268 23.46 3.89 -12.94
N TYR A 269 24.44 3.71 -13.83
CA TYR A 269 24.75 4.72 -14.85
C TYR A 269 23.61 4.82 -15.87
N ASP A 270 23.61 5.89 -16.67
CA ASP A 270 22.72 5.99 -17.83
C ASP A 270 23.11 4.94 -18.86
N ALA A 271 22.11 4.16 -19.28
CA ALA A 271 22.27 3.22 -20.38
C ALA A 271 22.33 3.96 -21.72
N PRO A 272 23.11 3.46 -22.69
CA PRO A 272 23.16 4.03 -24.02
C PRO A 272 21.80 3.86 -24.69
N LYS A 273 21.38 4.90 -25.42
CA LYS A 273 20.12 4.84 -26.17
C LYS A 273 20.20 3.77 -27.25
N LYS A 274 19.19 2.91 -27.31
CA LYS A 274 19.03 1.96 -28.41
C LYS A 274 18.87 2.70 -29.75
N PRO A 275 19.41 2.15 -30.84
CA PRO A 275 19.21 2.71 -32.16
C PRO A 275 17.74 2.56 -32.59
N GLY A 276 17.27 3.45 -33.46
CA GLY A 276 15.92 3.35 -34.01
C GLY A 276 15.71 2.07 -34.81
N LEU A 277 14.46 1.57 -34.84
CA LEU A 277 14.08 0.29 -35.44
C LEU A 277 14.63 0.09 -36.86
N LEU A 278 14.48 1.09 -37.74
CA LEU A 278 14.97 1.01 -39.12
C LEU A 278 16.50 0.92 -39.20
N ARG A 279 17.21 1.61 -38.30
CA ARG A 279 18.67 1.61 -38.29
C ARG A 279 19.22 0.26 -37.83
N TRP A 280 18.59 -0.32 -36.80
CA TRP A 280 18.88 -1.69 -36.39
C TRP A 280 18.54 -2.69 -37.51
N LEU A 281 17.32 -2.64 -38.06
CA LEU A 281 16.84 -3.62 -39.06
C LEU A 281 17.67 -3.59 -40.35
N LEU A 282 18.02 -2.40 -40.86
CA LEU A 282 18.70 -2.25 -42.15
C LEU A 282 20.23 -2.31 -42.05
N PHE A 283 20.81 -1.95 -40.91
CA PHE A 283 22.26 -1.82 -40.77
C PHE A 283 22.86 -2.65 -39.63
N GLY A 284 22.06 -3.43 -38.89
CA GLY A 284 22.52 -4.20 -37.73
C GLY A 284 23.16 -3.32 -36.67
N SER A 285 22.80 -2.04 -36.58
CA SER A 285 23.41 -1.13 -35.62
C SER A 285 22.93 -1.47 -34.21
N GLY A 286 23.85 -1.76 -33.29
CA GLY A 286 23.56 -1.93 -31.86
C GLY A 286 22.57 -3.06 -31.55
N THR A 287 21.97 -3.00 -30.36
CA THR A 287 20.97 -3.98 -29.90
C THR A 287 19.58 -3.64 -30.42
N GLY A 288 18.85 -4.68 -30.81
CA GLY A 288 17.50 -4.61 -31.33
C GLY A 288 16.42 -4.47 -30.26
N PRO A 289 15.16 -4.33 -30.70
CA PRO A 289 14.00 -4.45 -29.82
C PRO A 289 14.00 -5.81 -29.12
N GLY A 290 13.89 -5.81 -27.80
CA GLY A 290 13.84 -7.02 -26.99
C GLY A 290 15.20 -7.63 -26.65
N GLU A 291 16.29 -7.16 -27.25
CA GLU A 291 17.63 -7.66 -26.95
C GLU A 291 18.21 -7.01 -25.69
N ALA A 292 18.78 -7.81 -24.79
CA ALA A 292 19.44 -7.30 -23.60
C ALA A 292 20.60 -6.36 -23.99
N ALA A 293 20.63 -5.17 -23.39
CA ALA A 293 21.64 -4.17 -23.74
C ALA A 293 23.06 -4.59 -23.28
N ASN A 294 23.17 -5.44 -22.25
CA ASN A 294 24.43 -5.91 -21.63
C ASN A 294 25.54 -4.85 -21.67
N TYR A 295 25.16 -3.62 -21.31
CA TYR A 295 25.94 -2.46 -21.69
C TYR A 295 27.05 -2.18 -20.68
N VAL A 296 28.18 -1.69 -21.20
CA VAL A 296 29.25 -1.12 -20.38
C VAL A 296 29.07 0.39 -20.35
N PRO A 297 29.03 1.04 -19.17
CA PRO A 297 28.85 2.50 -19.07
C PRO A 297 29.90 3.27 -19.87
N THR A 298 29.43 4.20 -20.69
CA THR A 298 30.31 5.06 -21.50
C THR A 298 31.09 6.03 -20.60
N PRO A 299 32.23 6.59 -21.06
CA PRO A 299 32.95 7.62 -20.32
C PRO A 299 32.06 8.80 -19.93
N GLU A 300 31.14 9.22 -20.80
CA GLU A 300 30.19 10.31 -20.54
C GLU A 300 29.19 9.94 -19.46
N ALA A 301 28.67 8.70 -19.47
CA ALA A 301 27.77 8.20 -18.43
C ALA A 301 28.49 8.13 -17.07
N LYS A 302 29.77 7.69 -17.06
CA LYS A 302 30.60 7.70 -15.85
C LYS A 302 30.84 9.11 -15.32
N ALA A 303 31.11 10.07 -16.20
CA ALA A 303 31.33 11.47 -15.83
C ALA A 303 30.07 12.14 -15.23
N LYS A 304 28.87 11.76 -15.68
CA LYS A 304 27.59 12.20 -15.09
C LYS A 304 27.28 11.57 -13.74
N GLY A 305 27.96 10.47 -13.40
CA GLY A 305 27.70 9.70 -12.19
C GLY A 305 26.49 8.77 -12.32
N LYS A 306 26.28 7.97 -11.28
CA LYS A 306 25.13 7.06 -11.18
C LYS A 306 23.88 7.84 -10.80
N LYS A 307 22.71 7.30 -11.15
CA LYS A 307 21.40 7.76 -10.66
C LYS A 307 20.67 6.62 -10.00
N ALA A 308 19.82 6.97 -9.04
CA ALA A 308 18.92 6.00 -8.43
C ALA A 308 17.84 5.60 -9.45
N ARG A 309 17.61 4.30 -9.56
CA ARG A 309 16.58 3.71 -10.40
C ARG A 309 15.71 2.83 -9.54
N LYS A 310 14.42 2.84 -9.83
CA LYS A 310 13.42 1.97 -9.22
C LYS A 310 12.21 1.91 -10.14
N CYS A 311 11.37 0.90 -9.98
CA CYS A 311 10.09 0.88 -10.68
C CYS A 311 9.27 2.12 -10.30
N ASP A 312 8.75 2.83 -11.29
CA ASP A 312 7.85 3.98 -11.18
C ASP A 312 6.42 3.63 -11.62
N ALA A 313 6.12 2.33 -11.74
CA ALA A 313 4.85 1.80 -12.25
C ALA A 313 4.45 2.38 -13.62
N CYS A 314 5.45 2.80 -14.41
CA CYS A 314 5.26 3.46 -15.69
C CYS A 314 4.40 4.73 -15.57
N VAL A 315 4.58 5.49 -14.48
CA VAL A 315 3.92 6.78 -14.30
C VAL A 315 4.11 7.69 -15.52
N GLY A 316 3.02 8.26 -16.01
CA GLY A 316 3.05 9.15 -17.19
C GLY A 316 3.18 8.44 -18.54
N ILE A 317 3.11 7.10 -18.59
CA ILE A 317 3.13 6.33 -19.83
C ILE A 317 1.71 5.88 -20.18
N ASP A 318 1.26 6.23 -21.38
CA ASP A 318 -0.02 5.77 -21.93
C ASP A 318 -0.02 4.25 -22.09
N GLY A 319 -1.02 3.58 -21.50
CA GLY A 319 -1.10 2.10 -21.47
C GLY A 319 -0.71 1.47 -20.14
N GLY A 320 -0.15 2.24 -19.20
CA GLY A 320 0.12 1.78 -17.84
C GLY A 320 1.37 0.89 -17.72
N PRO A 321 1.45 0.03 -16.69
CA PRO A 321 2.65 -0.76 -16.40
C PRO A 321 3.03 -1.71 -17.54
N ALA A 322 4.16 -1.44 -18.19
CA ALA A 322 4.68 -2.24 -19.30
C ALA A 322 4.81 -3.72 -18.93
N CYS A 323 5.28 -4.02 -17.72
CA CYS A 323 5.45 -5.38 -17.22
C CYS A 323 4.15 -6.19 -17.13
N VAL A 324 3.01 -5.54 -16.90
CA VAL A 324 1.69 -6.17 -16.88
C VAL A 324 1.19 -6.35 -18.31
N SER A 325 1.26 -5.30 -19.14
CA SER A 325 0.78 -5.35 -20.53
C SER A 325 1.54 -6.35 -21.42
N ALA A 326 2.82 -6.58 -21.13
CA ALA A 326 3.67 -7.50 -21.88
C ALA A 326 3.55 -8.96 -21.42
N CYS A 327 2.83 -9.23 -20.32
CA CYS A 327 2.66 -10.58 -19.81
C CYS A 327 1.62 -11.34 -20.68
N PRO A 328 2.02 -12.35 -21.46
CA PRO A 328 1.13 -13.00 -22.42
C PRO A 328 0.04 -13.85 -21.76
N THR A 329 0.28 -14.31 -20.53
CA THR A 329 -0.63 -15.19 -19.78
C THR A 329 -1.48 -14.43 -18.76
N GLY A 330 -1.24 -13.12 -18.57
CA GLY A 330 -1.87 -12.34 -17.51
C GLY A 330 -1.38 -12.65 -16.09
N ALA A 331 -0.30 -13.42 -15.96
CA ALA A 331 0.29 -13.80 -14.67
C ALA A 331 0.77 -12.60 -13.84
N ALA A 332 1.36 -11.59 -14.49
CA ALA A 332 1.89 -10.41 -13.82
C ALA A 332 0.79 -9.36 -13.60
N ARG A 333 0.49 -9.04 -12.34
CA ARG A 333 -0.52 -8.04 -11.98
C ARG A 333 0.00 -7.07 -10.93
N ARG A 334 -0.42 -5.82 -11.07
CA ARG A 334 -0.20 -4.76 -10.09
C ARG A 334 -1.43 -4.71 -9.19
N VAL A 335 -1.25 -4.95 -7.90
CA VAL A 335 -2.35 -5.02 -6.93
C VAL A 335 -2.13 -4.08 -5.76
N SER A 336 -3.22 -3.47 -5.29
CA SER A 336 -3.27 -2.82 -3.99
C SER A 336 -3.69 -3.82 -2.90
N PRO A 337 -3.48 -3.50 -1.61
CA PRO A 337 -3.94 -4.36 -0.51
C PRO A 337 -5.43 -4.66 -0.55
N THR A 338 -6.26 -3.72 -1.02
CA THR A 338 -7.72 -3.89 -1.10
C THR A 338 -8.15 -4.79 -2.25
N GLN A 339 -7.37 -4.85 -3.34
CA GLN A 339 -7.66 -5.67 -4.52
C GLN A 339 -7.15 -7.10 -4.40
N PHE A 340 -6.35 -7.41 -3.36
CA PHE A 340 -5.74 -8.72 -3.24
C PHE A 340 -6.77 -9.84 -2.98
N ILE A 341 -7.84 -9.55 -2.23
CA ILE A 341 -8.92 -10.52 -2.01
C ILE A 341 -9.53 -10.95 -3.36
N ASP A 342 -9.72 -10.00 -4.28
CA ASP A 342 -10.21 -10.30 -5.63
C ASP A 342 -9.22 -11.18 -6.38
N LEU A 343 -7.91 -10.92 -6.27
CA LEU A 343 -6.87 -11.74 -6.90
C LEU A 343 -6.89 -13.20 -6.42
N MET A 344 -7.28 -13.44 -5.15
CA MET A 344 -7.43 -14.78 -4.57
C MET A 344 -8.81 -15.42 -4.81
N ALA A 345 -9.83 -14.60 -5.07
CA ALA A 345 -11.21 -15.04 -5.24
C ALA A 345 -11.57 -15.41 -6.69
N ILE A 346 -10.77 -14.97 -7.68
CA ILE A 346 -11.13 -15.05 -9.10
C ILE A 346 -11.03 -16.46 -9.71
N ASP A 347 -10.36 -17.43 -9.08
CA ASP A 347 -10.19 -18.78 -9.66
C ASP A 347 -10.68 -19.92 -8.74
N ARG A 348 -11.97 -19.89 -8.42
CA ARG A 348 -12.76 -21.09 -8.12
C ARG A 348 -14.00 -21.15 -9.01
#